data_AF-A0A078AWQ0-F1
#
_entry.id   AF-A0A078AWQ0-F1
#
_cell.length_a   1.000
_cell.length_b   1.000
_cell.length_c   1.000
_cell.angle_alpha   90.00
_cell.angle_beta   90.00
_cell.angle_gamma   90.00
#
_symmetry.space_group_name_H-M   'P 1'
#
loop_
_entity.id
_entity.type
_entity.pdbx_description
1 polymer ?
#
loop_
_entity_poly.entity_id
_entity_poly.type
_entity_poly.pdbx_seq_one_letter_code
_entity_poly.pdbx_strand_id
1 'polypeptide(L)'
;MFEDQKLIQEGVLRDKDFDSLCAKNYLDPIKGTKSTYRLYSSEGIIYFATAALEFDWAYKQQTEFWNLNQISNNLFGKKVYRCQGVWWFAPKWIMQKIPPGVYHVYIRHGNSNVGPVCRFIHYKGIGSEEKFGEVPLSNAQIPFQKNFNKLIATYAATLDLSDAEELTNIEIMLFREAQQVQDYLVEGSILVPVQSLDKLPSYYLKLQMDDEILDIDWKLPVQQIELVIPKFDQESDDDFDKPALSKSEEQFKDINFKEFDKDVVEKIKNVFIELWNYYDVNKNGYLDKQEFKNFMRNVFQKIQYPVDEIQIENYFERSDTDSTGQVTKFQLEWLLKQVIRIQVQLQDQQEAQNEIRKLELELKAQNQSAKDLEKKYEDGDINIEGTISILIEGEILQIEDFPVQNLIQKEGKWRIEGSNEATIIINFEEEIEFNVVGIKSADDCPEMDPVIIEIQLMKDLNYEEVVKKDNLMFDERFQNRLFEVNEFGVKAKGLWIYLKSGSDKGLQLSQIKVVKSVGLIK
;
A
#
# COMPACT_ATOMS: atom_id res chain seq x y z
N MET A 1 -28.37 0.18 31.42
CA MET A 1 -29.71 -0.13 30.90
C MET A 1 -29.79 0.31 29.44
N PHE A 2 -28.85 -0.18 28.63
CA PHE A 2 -28.87 -0.05 27.17
C PHE A 2 -28.71 -1.47 26.62
N GLU A 3 -29.78 -2.26 26.76
CA GLU A 3 -30.01 -3.42 25.90
C GLU A 3 -30.56 -2.87 24.59
N ASP A 4 -29.69 -2.33 23.74
CA ASP A 4 -30.12 -1.90 22.40
C ASP A 4 -30.22 -3.14 21.51
N GLN A 5 -31.44 -3.69 21.47
CA GLN A 5 -31.84 -4.86 20.69
C GLN A 5 -31.64 -4.69 19.17
N LYS A 6 -31.23 -3.50 18.69
CA LYS A 6 -31.02 -3.21 17.27
C LYS A 6 -29.68 -3.72 16.73
N LEU A 7 -28.60 -3.74 17.51
CA LEU A 7 -27.32 -4.34 17.08
C LEU A 7 -27.43 -5.88 16.93
N ILE A 8 -28.39 -6.50 17.61
CA ILE A 8 -28.70 -7.94 17.52
C ILE A 8 -29.54 -8.23 16.25
N GLN A 9 -30.26 -7.25 15.69
CA GLN A 9 -31.12 -7.49 14.52
C GLN A 9 -30.38 -7.53 13.19
N GLU A 10 -29.16 -6.99 13.11
CA GLU A 10 -28.28 -7.16 11.94
C GLU A 10 -27.16 -8.19 12.16
N GLY A 11 -27.00 -8.70 13.40
CA GLY A 11 -26.00 -9.68 13.78
C GLY A 11 -26.59 -10.94 14.40
N VAL A 12 -26.77 -11.98 13.58
CA VAL A 12 -26.85 -13.42 13.92
C VAL A 12 -27.74 -13.74 15.14
N LEU A 13 -28.94 -14.31 14.88
CA LEU A 13 -29.73 -15.02 15.88
C LEU A 13 -28.83 -15.87 16.78
N ARG A 14 -28.89 -15.68 18.11
CA ARG A 14 -28.29 -16.61 19.08
C ARG A 14 -28.99 -17.97 18.93
N ASP A 15 -28.51 -18.77 17.99
CA ASP A 15 -28.92 -20.17 17.89
C ASP A 15 -28.13 -21.01 18.91
N LYS A 16 -28.42 -22.32 18.95
CA LYS A 16 -27.80 -23.25 19.91
C LYS A 16 -26.29 -23.41 19.71
N ASP A 17 -25.76 -23.00 18.56
CA ASP A 17 -24.35 -23.16 18.23
C ASP A 17 -23.52 -21.97 18.74
N PHE A 18 -24.11 -20.78 18.96
CA PHE A 18 -23.38 -19.58 19.42
C PHE A 18 -22.54 -19.81 20.68
N ASP A 19 -23.14 -20.35 21.75
CA ASP A 19 -22.42 -20.62 23.00
C ASP A 19 -21.32 -21.67 22.82
N SER A 20 -21.53 -22.63 21.92
CA SER A 20 -20.53 -23.65 21.54
C SER A 20 -19.37 -23.05 20.72
N LEU A 21 -19.64 -22.04 19.88
CA LEU A 21 -18.61 -21.31 19.12
C LEU A 21 -17.77 -20.42 20.04
N CYS A 22 -18.41 -19.69 20.96
CA CYS A 22 -17.75 -18.90 22.01
C CYS A 22 -16.86 -19.76 22.92
N ALA A 23 -17.31 -20.97 23.26
CA ALA A 23 -16.54 -21.90 24.09
C ALA A 23 -15.22 -22.38 23.44
N LYS A 24 -15.05 -22.20 22.13
CA LYS A 24 -13.91 -22.71 21.36
C LYS A 24 -13.09 -21.63 20.65
N ASN A 25 -13.36 -20.34 20.87
CA ASN A 25 -12.80 -19.25 20.06
C ASN A 25 -12.90 -19.52 18.55
N TYR A 26 -14.08 -19.97 18.11
CA TYR A 26 -14.28 -20.38 16.72
C TYR A 26 -14.11 -19.19 15.76
N LEU A 27 -13.68 -19.48 14.54
CA LEU A 27 -13.55 -18.52 13.45
C LEU A 27 -14.62 -18.77 12.37
N ASP A 28 -15.45 -17.78 12.12
CA ASP A 28 -16.43 -17.80 11.03
C ASP A 28 -16.02 -16.83 9.91
N PRO A 29 -15.75 -17.29 8.68
CA PRO A 29 -15.32 -16.42 7.59
C PRO A 29 -16.41 -15.43 7.17
N ILE A 30 -16.06 -14.15 7.03
CA ILE A 30 -17.00 -13.13 6.56
C ILE A 30 -17.15 -13.25 5.05
N LYS A 31 -18.38 -13.51 4.59
CA LYS A 31 -18.71 -13.73 3.17
C LYS A 31 -18.24 -12.57 2.28
N GLY A 32 -17.51 -12.90 1.23
CA GLY A 32 -16.98 -11.92 0.26
C GLY A 32 -15.80 -11.11 0.77
N THR A 33 -15.11 -11.58 1.82
CA THR A 33 -13.79 -11.09 2.21
C THR A 33 -12.73 -12.16 1.89
N LYS A 34 -11.47 -11.74 1.72
CA LYS A 34 -10.35 -12.66 1.43
C LYS A 34 -9.83 -13.35 2.70
N SER A 35 -9.76 -12.61 3.81
CA SER A 35 -9.01 -13.02 5.01
C SER A 35 -9.63 -12.57 6.33
N THR A 36 -10.87 -12.06 6.33
CA THR A 36 -11.52 -11.53 7.55
C THR A 36 -12.54 -12.53 8.10
N TYR A 37 -12.51 -12.69 9.41
CA TYR A 37 -13.28 -13.67 10.17
C TYR A 37 -13.94 -12.99 11.37
N ARG A 38 -15.09 -13.52 11.78
CA ARG A 38 -15.63 -13.29 13.12
C ARG A 38 -14.95 -14.26 14.08
N LEU A 39 -14.43 -13.73 15.17
CA LEU A 39 -13.85 -14.49 16.27
C LEU A 39 -14.78 -14.37 17.48
N TYR A 40 -15.29 -15.51 17.94
CA TYR A 40 -16.26 -15.56 19.03
C TYR A 40 -15.54 -15.67 20.37
N SER A 41 -15.63 -14.64 21.22
CA SER A 41 -15.01 -14.68 22.55
C SER A 41 -15.85 -15.48 23.54
N SER A 42 -15.20 -16.04 24.56
CA SER A 42 -15.88 -16.71 25.68
C SER A 42 -16.79 -15.79 26.49
N GLU A 43 -16.61 -14.48 26.37
CA GLU A 43 -17.45 -13.46 27.03
C GLU A 43 -18.68 -13.07 26.17
N GLY A 44 -18.87 -13.72 25.02
CA GLY A 44 -19.97 -13.44 24.09
C GLY A 44 -19.75 -12.20 23.22
N ILE A 45 -18.53 -11.66 23.20
CA ILE A 45 -18.16 -10.52 22.35
C ILE A 45 -17.67 -11.07 21.00
N ILE A 46 -18.16 -10.51 19.91
CA ILE A 46 -17.72 -10.84 18.56
C ILE A 46 -16.56 -9.91 18.20
N TYR A 47 -15.37 -10.47 18.04
CA TYR A 47 -14.21 -9.76 17.53
C TYR A 47 -14.11 -9.93 16.01
N PHE A 48 -13.41 -9.02 15.34
CA PHE A 48 -13.05 -9.17 13.94
C PHE A 48 -11.58 -9.55 13.85
N ALA A 49 -11.28 -10.74 13.35
CA ALA A 49 -9.91 -11.21 13.17
C ALA A 49 -9.57 -11.23 11.69
N THR A 50 -8.38 -10.75 11.31
CA THR A 50 -7.89 -10.87 9.94
C THR A 50 -6.57 -11.59 9.93
N ALA A 51 -6.51 -12.66 9.12
CA ALA A 51 -5.25 -13.30 8.81
C ALA A 51 -4.44 -12.39 7.90
N ALA A 52 -3.16 -12.22 8.19
CA ALA A 52 -2.23 -11.68 7.22
C ALA A 52 -2.04 -12.73 6.10
N LEU A 53 -3.01 -12.81 5.20
CA LEU A 53 -2.93 -13.67 4.02
C LEU A 53 -1.98 -13.01 3.03
N GLU A 54 -1.02 -13.81 2.58
CA GLU A 54 -0.21 -13.51 1.39
C GLU A 54 0.35 -12.09 1.40
N PHE A 55 1.15 -11.80 2.41
CA PHE A 55 2.14 -10.73 2.38
C PHE A 55 2.60 -10.47 0.93
N ASP A 56 2.07 -9.39 0.36
CA ASP A 56 2.36 -8.95 -1.01
C ASP A 56 3.71 -8.23 -0.99
N TRP A 57 4.77 -9.04 -0.88
CA TRP A 57 6.14 -8.60 -0.67
C TRP A 57 7.03 -9.30 -1.68
N ALA A 58 8.06 -8.61 -2.15
CA ALA A 58 8.89 -9.06 -3.26
C ALA A 58 9.57 -10.45 -3.05
N TYR A 59 9.69 -10.97 -1.82
CA TYR A 59 10.55 -12.14 -1.50
C TYR A 59 9.87 -13.34 -0.83
N LYS A 60 8.54 -13.48 -0.90
CA LYS A 60 7.76 -14.56 -0.24
C LYS A 60 8.26 -15.99 -0.50
N GLN A 61 9.05 -16.21 -1.55
CA GLN A 61 9.55 -17.52 -1.97
C GLN A 61 11.01 -17.82 -1.57
N GLN A 62 11.75 -16.85 -1.01
CA GLN A 62 13.16 -17.02 -0.67
C GLN A 62 13.34 -17.56 0.76
N THR A 63 13.67 -18.85 0.87
CA THR A 63 13.73 -19.58 2.16
C THR A 63 14.87 -19.14 3.09
N GLU A 64 15.87 -18.45 2.57
CA GLU A 64 16.98 -17.88 3.36
C GLU A 64 16.54 -16.70 4.25
N PHE A 65 15.45 -16.02 3.88
CA PHE A 65 14.89 -14.89 4.64
C PHE A 65 13.62 -15.26 5.40
N TRP A 66 12.93 -16.32 4.99
CA TRP A 66 11.61 -16.72 5.51
C TRP A 66 11.52 -18.22 5.74
N ASN A 67 11.01 -18.60 6.90
CA ASN A 67 10.60 -19.98 7.15
C ASN A 67 9.12 -20.03 7.48
N LEU A 68 8.43 -20.95 6.81
CA LEU A 68 7.04 -21.23 7.09
C LEU A 68 6.98 -22.18 8.30
N ASN A 69 6.74 -21.62 9.48
CA ASN A 69 6.81 -22.34 10.74
C ASN A 69 5.45 -22.85 11.19
N GLN A 70 5.43 -24.12 11.60
CA GLN A 70 4.30 -24.64 12.36
C GLN A 70 4.49 -24.26 13.82
N ILE A 71 3.58 -23.46 14.35
CA ILE A 71 3.54 -23.08 15.77
C ILE A 71 2.27 -23.62 16.41
N SER A 72 2.31 -23.92 17.70
CA SER A 72 1.16 -24.53 18.39
C SER A 72 0.03 -23.54 18.70
N ASN A 73 0.33 -22.24 18.87
CA ASN A 73 -0.64 -21.21 19.26
C ASN A 73 -1.02 -20.25 18.12
N ASN A 74 -1.28 -20.79 16.93
CA ASN A 74 -1.80 -20.00 15.80
C ASN A 74 -3.33 -20.00 15.79
N LEU A 75 -3.93 -18.85 15.46
CA LEU A 75 -5.37 -18.63 15.40
C LEU A 75 -6.00 -19.20 14.12
N PHE A 76 -5.34 -19.05 12.96
CA PHE A 76 -5.95 -19.35 11.66
C PHE A 76 -5.72 -20.78 11.15
N GLY A 77 -5.17 -21.68 11.96
CA GLY A 77 -4.92 -23.08 11.60
C GLY A 77 -3.88 -23.28 10.50
N LYS A 78 -3.11 -22.23 10.17
CA LYS A 78 -2.12 -22.21 9.09
C LYS A 78 -0.72 -22.12 9.67
N LYS A 79 0.28 -22.57 8.89
CA LYS A 79 1.67 -22.28 9.21
C LYS A 79 1.89 -20.76 9.15
N VAL A 80 2.65 -20.23 10.09
CA VAL A 80 2.90 -18.80 10.25
C VAL A 80 4.26 -18.46 9.66
N TYR A 81 4.35 -17.33 8.97
CA TYR A 81 5.62 -16.86 8.43
C TYR A 81 6.52 -16.36 9.56
N ARG A 82 7.75 -16.87 9.60
CA ARG A 82 8.84 -16.36 10.44
C ARG A 82 9.90 -15.68 9.59
N CYS A 83 10.15 -14.41 9.87
CA CYS A 83 11.32 -13.69 9.39
C CYS A 83 12.57 -14.31 10.01
N GLN A 84 13.52 -14.79 9.20
CA GLN A 84 14.86 -15.16 9.67
C GLN A 84 15.72 -13.90 9.86
N GLY A 85 15.75 -13.06 8.83
CA GLY A 85 16.45 -11.78 8.88
C GLY A 85 16.31 -11.01 7.58
N VAL A 86 15.72 -9.82 7.62
CA VAL A 86 15.66 -8.92 6.46
C VAL A 86 15.92 -7.49 6.89
N TRP A 87 16.52 -6.71 5.99
CA TRP A 87 16.47 -5.26 6.06
C TRP A 87 15.14 -4.83 5.44
N TRP A 88 14.39 -3.94 6.10
CA TRP A 88 13.12 -3.37 5.61
C TRP A 88 11.94 -4.35 5.58
N PHE A 89 11.56 -4.83 6.77
CA PHE A 89 10.44 -5.74 6.94
C PHE A 89 9.10 -5.00 7.04
N ALA A 90 8.23 -4.98 6.00
CA ALA A 90 6.98 -4.20 6.00
C ALA A 90 5.67 -5.00 5.77
N PRO A 91 5.18 -5.76 6.76
CA PRO A 91 3.91 -6.49 6.66
C PRO A 91 2.71 -5.61 6.43
N LYS A 92 2.01 -5.83 5.31
CA LYS A 92 0.68 -5.28 5.07
C LYS A 92 -0.40 -6.37 4.99
N TRP A 93 -1.58 -6.09 5.55
CA TRP A 93 -2.79 -6.88 5.33
C TRP A 93 -4.04 -6.00 5.47
N ILE A 94 -5.12 -6.39 4.78
CA ILE A 94 -6.36 -5.64 4.73
C ILE A 94 -7.45 -6.37 5.51
N MET A 95 -8.02 -5.68 6.50
CA MET A 95 -9.25 -6.09 7.16
C MET A 95 -10.45 -5.50 6.42
N GLN A 96 -11.40 -6.34 6.04
CA GLN A 96 -12.48 -5.95 5.14
C GLN A 96 -13.85 -5.98 5.81
N LYS A 97 -14.73 -5.08 5.36
CA LYS A 97 -16.14 -5.00 5.79
C LYS A 97 -16.33 -4.77 7.29
N ILE A 98 -15.57 -3.84 7.86
CA ILE A 98 -15.68 -3.45 9.26
C ILE A 98 -16.88 -2.49 9.43
N PRO A 99 -17.83 -2.77 10.33
CA PRO A 99 -18.93 -1.86 10.61
C PRO A 99 -18.47 -0.56 11.30
N PRO A 100 -19.24 0.54 11.18
CA PRO A 100 -19.00 1.76 11.95
C PRO A 100 -18.94 1.50 13.46
N GLY A 101 -18.11 2.25 14.17
CA GLY A 101 -17.92 2.14 15.62
C GLY A 101 -16.48 2.24 16.07
N VAL A 102 -16.25 2.08 17.37
CA VAL A 102 -14.92 2.21 17.99
C VAL A 102 -14.34 0.83 18.30
N TYR A 103 -13.07 0.60 17.95
CA TYR A 103 -12.40 -0.69 18.08
C TYR A 103 -11.01 -0.56 18.70
N HIS A 104 -10.70 -1.37 19.71
CA HIS A 104 -9.31 -1.61 20.11
C HIS A 104 -8.65 -2.56 19.10
N VAL A 105 -7.50 -2.16 18.57
CA VAL A 105 -6.73 -2.95 17.62
C VAL A 105 -5.63 -3.71 18.36
N TYR A 106 -5.62 -5.02 18.20
CA TYR A 106 -4.56 -5.90 18.66
C TYR A 106 -3.81 -6.53 17.48
N ILE A 107 -2.49 -6.48 17.50
CA ILE A 107 -1.63 -7.13 16.51
C ILE A 107 -1.20 -8.48 17.05
N ARG A 108 -1.43 -9.54 16.28
CA ARG A 108 -1.03 -10.90 16.63
C ARG A 108 0.30 -11.23 15.98
N HIS A 109 1.36 -11.14 16.78
CA HIS A 109 2.74 -11.19 16.32
C HIS A 109 3.65 -11.87 17.36
N GLY A 110 4.85 -12.24 16.93
CA GLY A 110 5.92 -12.71 17.80
C GLY A 110 6.71 -11.53 18.35
N ASN A 111 7.57 -11.81 19.32
CA ASN A 111 8.46 -10.81 19.87
C ASN A 111 9.59 -10.48 18.88
N SER A 112 10.11 -9.26 18.88
CA SER A 112 11.23 -8.82 18.03
C SER A 112 12.23 -8.02 18.85
N ASN A 113 13.49 -7.99 18.39
CA ASN A 113 14.54 -7.11 18.90
C ASN A 113 14.27 -5.62 18.59
N VAL A 114 13.32 -5.34 17.71
CA VAL A 114 12.89 -4.03 17.25
C VAL A 114 11.40 -3.83 17.57
N GLY A 115 11.03 -2.64 18.07
CA GLY A 115 9.64 -2.28 18.32
C GLY A 115 8.88 -2.07 17.00
N PRO A 116 7.79 -2.81 16.72
CA PRO A 116 7.02 -2.60 15.51
C PRO A 116 6.31 -1.24 15.53
N VAL A 117 6.17 -0.61 14.36
CA VAL A 117 5.35 0.60 14.18
C VAL A 117 4.14 0.21 13.35
N CYS A 118 2.92 0.56 13.79
CA CYS A 118 1.70 0.26 13.07
C CYS A 118 1.21 1.49 12.30
N ARG A 119 0.94 1.33 11.01
CA ARG A 119 0.29 2.33 10.17
C ARG A 119 -1.10 1.84 9.78
N PHE A 120 -2.08 2.74 9.86
CA PHE A 120 -3.46 2.48 9.48
C PHE A 120 -3.81 3.30 8.24
N ILE A 121 -4.36 2.62 7.23
CA ILE A 121 -4.82 3.23 5.97
C ILE A 121 -6.26 2.80 5.73
N HIS A 122 -7.14 3.76 5.46
CA HIS A 122 -8.56 3.53 5.25
C HIS A 122 -8.86 3.58 3.76
N TYR A 123 -9.61 2.59 3.30
CA TYR A 123 -10.05 2.47 1.92
C TYR A 123 -11.55 2.75 1.84
N LYS A 124 -11.92 3.90 1.28
CA LYS A 124 -13.32 4.25 0.99
C LYS A 124 -13.67 3.76 -0.42
N GLY A 125 -14.03 2.49 -0.54
CA GLY A 125 -14.41 1.90 -1.83
C GLY A 125 -13.25 1.82 -2.84
N ILE A 126 -13.56 1.93 -4.13
CA ILE A 126 -12.56 1.85 -5.21
C ILE A 126 -11.87 3.21 -5.36
N GLY A 127 -10.66 3.35 -4.81
CA GLY A 127 -9.68 4.33 -5.29
C GLY A 127 -9.33 5.53 -4.41
N SER A 128 -9.94 5.73 -3.23
CA SER A 128 -9.44 6.72 -2.27
C SER A 128 -8.75 6.04 -1.07
N GLU A 129 -7.45 6.31 -0.95
CA GLU A 129 -6.63 5.96 0.20
C GLU A 129 -6.50 7.17 1.10
N GLU A 130 -7.08 7.10 2.30
CA GLU A 130 -6.88 8.12 3.32
C GLU A 130 -5.98 7.56 4.42
N LYS A 131 -4.84 8.23 4.65
CA LYS A 131 -3.87 7.91 5.70
C LYS A 131 -4.12 8.84 6.89
N PHE A 132 -4.42 8.28 8.06
CA PHE A 132 -4.85 9.10 9.20
C PHE A 132 -4.13 8.81 10.52
N GLY A 133 -3.26 7.79 10.61
CA GLY A 133 -2.44 7.61 11.82
C GLY A 133 -1.30 6.61 11.71
N GLU A 134 -0.20 6.92 12.38
CA GLU A 134 0.87 5.99 12.68
C GLU A 134 1.06 5.93 14.19
N VAL A 135 1.11 4.71 14.71
CA VAL A 135 1.17 4.46 16.14
C VAL A 135 2.34 3.52 16.40
N PRO A 136 3.38 3.94 17.14
CA PRO A 136 4.40 3.01 17.58
C PRO A 136 3.77 1.99 18.53
N LEU A 137 4.02 0.69 18.31
CA LEU A 137 3.68 -0.27 19.36
C LEU A 137 4.68 -0.07 20.50
N SER A 138 4.15 0.23 21.69
CA SER A 138 4.98 0.30 22.89
C SER A 138 5.74 -1.02 23.05
N ASN A 139 7.04 -0.98 23.39
CA ASN A 139 7.80 -2.19 23.65
C ASN A 139 7.25 -2.88 24.90
N ALA A 140 6.44 -3.90 24.67
CA ALA A 140 5.95 -4.77 25.71
C ALA A 140 7.12 -5.52 26.35
N GLN A 141 7.17 -5.61 27.69
CA GLN A 141 8.12 -6.47 28.38
C GLN A 141 7.70 -7.95 28.24
N ILE A 142 7.76 -8.49 27.03
CA ILE A 142 7.56 -9.91 26.79
C ILE A 142 8.88 -10.63 27.11
N PRO A 143 8.91 -11.61 28.04
CA PRO A 143 10.12 -12.34 28.38
C PRO A 143 10.65 -13.17 27.19
N PHE A 144 11.55 -12.57 26.40
CA PHE A 144 12.02 -13.07 25.10
C PHE A 144 12.52 -14.52 25.16
N GLN A 145 13.35 -14.84 26.15
CA GLN A 145 13.96 -16.17 26.28
C GLN A 145 12.94 -17.31 26.45
N LYS A 146 11.75 -17.02 26.99
CA LYS A 146 10.73 -18.04 27.30
C LYS A 146 9.65 -18.15 26.22
N ASN A 147 9.45 -17.13 25.40
CA ASN A 147 8.32 -17.01 24.47
C ASN A 147 8.71 -16.78 22.98
N PHE A 148 9.99 -16.97 22.60
CA PHE A 148 10.53 -16.64 21.27
C PHE A 148 9.84 -17.27 20.05
N ASN A 149 9.06 -18.36 20.23
CA ASN A 149 8.34 -19.06 19.16
C ASN A 149 6.82 -19.03 19.36
N LYS A 150 6.31 -18.06 20.11
CA LYS A 150 4.89 -17.92 20.44
C LYS A 150 4.37 -16.59 19.87
N LEU A 151 3.13 -16.63 19.39
CA LEU A 151 2.38 -15.41 19.06
C LEU A 151 1.69 -14.86 20.30
N ILE A 152 1.54 -13.54 20.36
CA ILE A 152 0.75 -12.85 21.36
C ILE A 152 0.00 -11.70 20.68
N ALA A 153 -1.19 -11.37 21.20
CA ALA A 153 -1.96 -10.23 20.74
C ALA A 153 -1.66 -9.01 21.61
N THR A 154 -0.94 -8.03 21.05
CA THR A 154 -0.54 -6.79 21.72
C THR A 154 -1.39 -5.63 21.25
N TYR A 155 -1.77 -4.75 22.17
CA TYR A 155 -2.50 -3.54 21.86
C TYR A 155 -1.64 -2.61 20.99
N ALA A 156 -2.20 -2.15 19.87
CA ALA A 156 -1.57 -1.15 19.01
C ALA A 156 -2.22 0.22 19.18
N ALA A 157 -3.53 0.31 18.98
CA ALA A 157 -4.26 1.57 18.94
C ALA A 157 -5.75 1.37 19.22
N THR A 158 -6.48 2.46 19.41
CA THR A 158 -7.94 2.49 19.37
C THR A 158 -8.36 3.27 18.15
N LEU A 159 -9.15 2.63 17.31
CA LEU A 159 -9.60 3.14 16.04
C LEU A 159 -11.05 3.60 16.19
N ASP A 160 -11.33 4.85 15.85
CA ASP A 160 -12.68 5.41 15.85
C ASP A 160 -13.22 5.48 14.42
N LEU A 161 -14.14 4.58 14.09
CA LEU A 161 -14.87 4.57 12.80
C LEU A 161 -16.32 5.00 12.99
N SER A 162 -16.65 5.74 14.06
CA SER A 162 -18.04 6.08 14.37
C SER A 162 -18.69 6.95 13.29
N ASP A 163 -17.89 7.77 12.62
CA ASP A 163 -18.33 8.66 11.54
C ASP A 163 -18.38 7.97 10.16
N ALA A 164 -18.06 6.67 10.08
CA ALA A 164 -18.16 5.93 8.82
C ALA A 164 -19.63 5.71 8.42
N GLU A 165 -20.01 6.11 7.20
CA GLU A 165 -21.38 5.97 6.68
C GLU A 165 -21.70 4.53 6.23
N GLU A 166 -20.69 3.71 5.93
CA GLU A 166 -20.82 2.36 5.37
C GLU A 166 -19.78 1.38 5.96
N LEU A 167 -19.78 0.13 5.51
CA LEU A 167 -18.74 -0.86 5.84
C LEU A 167 -17.38 -0.42 5.29
N THR A 168 -16.36 -0.40 6.15
CA THR A 168 -15.03 0.11 5.80
C THR A 168 -14.00 -1.00 5.64
N ASN A 169 -12.93 -0.71 4.89
CA ASN A 169 -11.76 -1.57 4.79
C ASN A 169 -10.55 -0.82 5.35
N ILE A 170 -9.72 -1.54 6.11
CA ILE A 170 -8.56 -0.97 6.78
C ILE A 170 -7.35 -1.81 6.47
N GLU A 171 -6.35 -1.19 5.87
CA GLU A 171 -5.03 -1.76 5.76
C GLU A 171 -4.21 -1.42 7.00
N ILE A 172 -3.53 -2.45 7.49
CA ILE A 172 -2.58 -2.36 8.58
C ILE A 172 -1.21 -2.71 8.01
N MET A 173 -0.27 -1.79 8.21
CA MET A 173 1.13 -2.00 7.85
C MET A 173 2.03 -1.96 9.08
N LEU A 174 2.96 -2.89 9.22
CA LEU A 174 3.97 -2.90 10.29
C LEU A 174 5.33 -2.41 9.78
N PHE A 175 6.08 -1.72 10.66
CA PHE A 175 7.42 -1.13 10.46
C PHE A 175 7.50 -0.07 9.34
N ARG A 176 8.48 0.84 9.47
CA ARG A 176 8.52 2.07 8.67
C ARG A 176 9.87 2.36 8.02
N GLU A 177 10.97 1.77 8.50
CA GLU A 177 12.33 2.27 8.28
C GLU A 177 13.39 1.16 8.14
N ALA A 178 14.62 1.58 7.80
CA ALA A 178 15.85 0.84 7.54
C ALA A 178 16.35 -0.04 8.69
N GLN A 179 15.48 -0.88 9.24
CA GLN A 179 15.78 -1.69 10.40
C GLN A 179 15.86 -3.15 9.98
N GLN A 180 16.93 -3.78 10.45
CA GLN A 180 17.09 -5.21 10.32
C GLN A 180 16.17 -5.89 11.33
N VAL A 181 15.14 -6.57 10.83
CA VAL A 181 14.23 -7.37 11.64
C VAL A 181 14.66 -8.82 11.54
N GLN A 182 14.83 -9.47 12.69
CA GLN A 182 15.22 -10.88 12.80
C GLN A 182 14.23 -11.62 13.69
N ASP A 183 14.04 -12.90 13.42
CA ASP A 183 13.26 -13.83 14.26
C ASP A 183 11.82 -13.41 14.59
N TYR A 184 11.16 -12.69 13.68
CA TYR A 184 9.83 -12.14 13.93
C TYR A 184 8.71 -12.97 13.29
N LEU A 185 7.62 -13.17 14.03
CA LEU A 185 6.40 -13.85 13.56
C LEU A 185 5.28 -12.84 13.37
N VAL A 186 4.47 -12.98 12.31
CA VAL A 186 3.24 -12.20 12.14
C VAL A 186 2.12 -13.11 11.67
N GLU A 187 0.98 -13.04 12.35
CA GLU A 187 -0.21 -13.80 12.00
C GLU A 187 -1.35 -12.90 11.50
N GLY A 188 -1.47 -11.67 12.01
CA GLY A 188 -2.47 -10.71 11.57
C GLY A 188 -2.93 -9.78 12.68
N SER A 189 -4.21 -9.42 12.70
CA SER A 189 -4.80 -8.52 13.71
C SER A 189 -6.19 -8.93 14.18
N ILE A 190 -6.59 -8.38 15.31
CA ILE A 190 -7.89 -8.54 15.95
C ILE A 190 -8.45 -7.17 16.34
N LEU A 191 -9.67 -6.86 15.93
CA LEU A 191 -10.43 -5.69 16.35
C LEU A 191 -11.44 -6.10 17.41
N VAL A 192 -11.36 -5.44 18.57
CA VAL A 192 -12.24 -5.66 19.72
C VAL A 192 -13.15 -4.44 19.84
N PRO A 193 -14.48 -4.59 19.68
CA PRO A 193 -15.43 -3.47 19.84
C PRO A 193 -15.31 -2.83 21.23
N VAL A 194 -15.28 -1.50 21.28
CA VAL A 194 -15.15 -0.73 22.52
C VAL A 194 -16.54 -0.45 23.09
N GLN A 195 -16.76 -0.85 24.34
CA GLN A 195 -18.01 -0.55 25.07
C GLN A 195 -17.99 0.81 25.78
N SER A 196 -16.81 1.24 26.22
CA SER A 196 -16.58 2.55 26.86
C SER A 196 -15.10 2.91 26.76
N LEU A 197 -14.81 4.16 26.42
CA LEU A 197 -13.46 4.72 26.40
C LEU A 197 -12.94 5.12 27.80
N ASP A 198 -13.80 5.13 28.81
CA ASP A 198 -13.43 5.48 30.19
C ASP A 198 -12.60 4.37 30.86
N LYS A 199 -12.64 3.16 30.29
CA LYS A 199 -11.91 2.01 30.80
C LYS A 199 -10.75 1.68 29.85
N LEU A 200 -9.53 1.81 30.34
CA LEU A 200 -8.33 1.43 29.60
C LEU A 200 -8.35 -0.07 29.27
N PRO A 201 -8.07 -0.46 28.02
CA PRO A 201 -7.97 -1.86 27.65
C PRO A 201 -6.76 -2.52 28.32
N SER A 202 -6.80 -3.85 28.39
CA SER A 202 -5.61 -4.62 28.72
C SER A 202 -4.64 -4.56 27.55
N TYR A 203 -3.35 -4.42 27.86
CA TYR A 203 -2.28 -4.32 26.88
C TYR A 203 -2.14 -5.61 26.06
N TYR A 204 -2.46 -6.76 26.66
CA TYR A 204 -2.52 -8.05 25.98
C TYR A 204 -3.97 -8.54 25.89
N LEU A 205 -4.35 -9.06 24.72
CA LEU A 205 -5.62 -9.78 24.55
C LEU A 205 -5.36 -11.29 24.72
N LYS A 206 -5.88 -11.89 25.79
CA LYS A 206 -5.74 -13.33 26.03
C LYS A 206 -6.72 -14.14 25.19
N LEU A 207 -6.24 -15.03 24.34
CA LEU A 207 -7.06 -16.05 23.67
C LEU A 207 -6.94 -17.42 24.38
N GLN A 208 -7.88 -18.33 24.14
CA GLN A 208 -7.84 -19.68 24.73
C GLN A 208 -6.56 -20.46 24.39
N MET A 209 -6.01 -20.26 23.19
CA MET A 209 -4.79 -20.93 22.75
C MET A 209 -3.49 -20.35 23.33
N ASP A 210 -3.58 -19.27 24.10
CA ASP A 210 -2.43 -18.59 24.69
C ASP A 210 -2.08 -19.13 26.11
N ASP A 211 -2.73 -20.21 26.55
CA ASP A 211 -2.53 -20.81 27.88
C ASP A 211 -1.11 -21.37 28.12
N GLU A 212 -0.34 -21.59 27.06
CA GLU A 212 1.06 -22.04 27.15
C GLU A 212 2.08 -20.89 27.25
N ILE A 213 1.64 -19.62 27.19
CA ILE A 213 2.54 -18.47 27.26
C ILE A 213 2.92 -18.19 28.72
N LEU A 214 4.21 -18.19 29.01
CA LEU A 214 4.74 -18.05 30.37
C LEU A 214 5.02 -16.58 30.71
N ASP A 215 4.85 -16.24 31.99
CA ASP A 215 5.28 -14.97 32.60
C ASP A 215 4.71 -13.70 31.93
N ILE A 216 3.45 -13.74 31.50
CA ILE A 216 2.72 -12.57 30.97
C ILE A 216 1.70 -12.09 31.99
N ASP A 217 1.72 -10.79 32.30
CA ASP A 217 0.65 -10.12 33.02
C ASP A 217 -0.49 -9.74 32.07
N TRP A 218 -1.45 -10.65 31.92
CA TRP A 218 -2.64 -10.45 31.09
C TRP A 218 -3.55 -9.30 31.55
N LYS A 219 -3.35 -8.77 32.76
CA LYS A 219 -4.13 -7.67 33.31
C LYS A 219 -3.39 -6.33 33.23
N LEU A 220 -2.19 -6.29 32.64
CA LEU A 220 -1.43 -5.07 32.43
C LEU A 220 -2.29 -4.05 31.66
N PRO A 221 -2.64 -2.89 32.24
CA PRO A 221 -3.41 -1.89 31.53
C PRO A 221 -2.53 -1.16 30.51
N VAL A 222 -3.13 -0.76 29.39
CA VAL A 222 -2.51 0.22 28.48
C VAL A 222 -2.34 1.54 29.24
N GLN A 223 -1.19 2.20 29.11
CA GLN A 223 -0.90 3.47 29.81
C GLN A 223 -1.77 4.62 29.30
N GLN A 224 -1.96 4.70 27.98
CA GLN A 224 -2.75 5.71 27.32
C GLN A 224 -3.38 5.15 26.04
N ILE A 225 -4.61 5.55 25.76
CA ILE A 225 -5.28 5.22 24.49
C ILE A 225 -4.68 6.07 23.37
N GLU A 226 -3.98 5.42 22.46
CA GLU A 226 -3.60 5.96 21.16
C GLU A 226 -4.82 5.96 20.23
N LEU A 227 -5.54 7.07 20.18
CA LEU A 227 -6.76 7.22 19.38
C LEU A 227 -6.42 7.59 17.94
N VAL A 228 -6.97 6.83 16.99
CA VAL A 228 -6.78 7.00 15.55
C VAL A 228 -8.15 7.27 14.93
N ILE A 229 -8.37 8.50 14.48
CA ILE A 229 -9.63 8.98 13.91
C ILE A 229 -9.41 9.32 12.43
N PRO A 230 -10.22 8.82 11.49
CA PRO A 230 -10.21 9.27 10.11
C PRO A 230 -10.59 10.75 10.04
N LYS A 231 -9.80 11.57 9.36
CA LYS A 231 -10.16 12.97 9.11
C LYS A 231 -11.08 13.03 7.90
N PHE A 232 -12.36 13.22 8.13
CA PHE A 232 -13.33 13.51 7.07
C PHE A 232 -13.28 15.01 6.78
N ASP A 233 -12.83 15.43 5.60
CA ASP A 233 -12.90 16.83 5.21
C ASP A 233 -14.37 17.25 5.09
N GLN A 234 -14.85 17.99 6.10
CA GLN A 234 -16.12 18.72 6.03
C GLN A 234 -15.81 20.09 5.40
N GLU A 235 -16.31 20.33 4.19
CA GLU A 235 -16.33 21.67 3.60
C GLU A 235 -17.15 22.60 4.52
N SER A 236 -16.52 23.66 5.02
CA SER A 236 -17.13 24.68 5.86
C SER A 236 -18.08 25.56 5.03
N ASP A 237 -19.39 25.29 5.09
CA ASP A 237 -20.43 26.21 4.64
C ASP A 237 -20.69 27.27 5.73
N ASP A 238 -19.85 28.30 5.76
CA ASP A 238 -20.24 29.60 6.33
C ASP A 238 -20.71 30.49 5.17
N ASP A 239 -21.86 31.13 5.40
CA ASP A 239 -22.42 32.26 4.67
C ASP A 239 -23.50 31.95 3.59
N PHE A 240 -24.77 31.92 4.01
CA PHE A 240 -25.89 32.31 3.15
C PHE A 240 -26.97 33.05 3.94
N ASP A 241 -26.87 34.37 3.91
CA ASP A 241 -27.98 35.30 4.14
C ASP A 241 -29.13 35.05 3.14
N LYS A 242 -30.37 34.99 3.63
CA LYS A 242 -31.58 34.99 2.80
C LYS A 242 -31.77 36.36 2.12
N PRO A 243 -32.27 36.41 0.88
CA PRO A 243 -33.63 36.95 0.73
C PRO A 243 -34.52 36.36 -0.40
N ALA A 244 -35.82 36.30 -0.07
CA ALA A 244 -37.04 36.51 -0.86
C ALA A 244 -37.23 35.90 -2.28
N LEU A 245 -38.27 35.07 -2.39
CA LEU A 245 -38.99 34.65 -3.60
C LEU A 245 -39.35 35.82 -4.55
N SER A 246 -39.00 35.69 -5.84
CA SER A 246 -39.88 36.14 -6.93
C SER A 246 -39.59 35.43 -8.27
N LYS A 247 -40.63 34.73 -8.77
CA LYS A 247 -41.08 34.49 -10.16
C LYS A 247 -40.07 34.25 -11.30
N SER A 248 -40.10 32.99 -11.75
CA SER A 248 -40.27 32.48 -13.14
C SER A 248 -39.34 32.95 -14.27
N GLU A 249 -38.69 31.93 -14.85
CA GLU A 249 -38.11 31.83 -16.20
C GLU A 249 -36.78 32.55 -16.43
N GLU A 250 -35.77 31.76 -16.83
CA GLU A 250 -34.34 32.08 -17.00
C GLU A 250 -33.50 32.10 -15.72
N GLN A 251 -32.67 31.07 -15.51
CA GLN A 251 -31.25 31.16 -15.05
C GLN A 251 -30.71 29.79 -14.61
N PHE A 252 -30.22 28.98 -15.56
CA PHE A 252 -29.19 27.95 -15.30
C PHE A 252 -27.76 28.55 -15.39
N LYS A 253 -27.65 29.89 -15.46
CA LYS A 253 -26.43 30.58 -15.91
C LYS A 253 -25.43 30.93 -14.81
N ASP A 254 -25.83 30.93 -13.53
CA ASP A 254 -24.98 31.47 -12.46
C ASP A 254 -24.50 30.42 -11.43
N ILE A 255 -24.43 29.15 -11.81
CA ILE A 255 -23.68 28.17 -10.99
C ILE A 255 -22.19 28.27 -11.37
N ASN A 256 -21.37 28.74 -10.43
CA ASN A 256 -19.94 28.96 -10.59
C ASN A 256 -19.17 27.62 -10.64
N PHE A 257 -18.99 27.04 -11.84
CA PHE A 257 -18.18 25.83 -12.07
C PHE A 257 -16.73 26.15 -12.50
N LYS A 258 -16.18 27.30 -12.10
CA LYS A 258 -14.86 27.77 -12.57
C LYS A 258 -13.69 26.84 -12.23
N GLU A 259 -13.89 25.93 -11.27
CA GLU A 259 -12.87 25.00 -10.77
C GLU A 259 -12.80 23.68 -11.55
N PHE A 260 -13.74 23.41 -12.45
CA PHE A 260 -13.81 22.16 -13.19
C PHE A 260 -13.56 22.37 -14.69
N ASP A 261 -13.07 21.33 -15.36
CA ASP A 261 -12.94 21.33 -16.82
C ASP A 261 -14.28 21.64 -17.48
N LYS A 262 -14.28 22.69 -18.32
CA LYS A 262 -15.48 23.21 -18.99
C LYS A 262 -16.15 22.16 -19.86
N ASP A 263 -15.38 21.29 -20.51
CA ASP A 263 -15.92 20.29 -21.44
C ASP A 263 -16.62 19.16 -20.67
N VAL A 264 -16.08 18.78 -19.52
CA VAL A 264 -16.67 17.78 -18.61
C VAL A 264 -17.96 18.31 -17.99
N VAL A 265 -17.92 19.55 -17.48
CA VAL A 265 -19.08 20.24 -16.91
C VAL A 265 -20.21 20.31 -17.92
N GLU A 266 -19.93 20.74 -19.15
CA GLU A 266 -20.94 20.91 -20.20
C GLU A 266 -21.56 19.57 -20.62
N LYS A 267 -20.75 18.51 -20.75
CA LYS A 267 -21.23 17.17 -21.06
C LYS A 267 -22.18 16.63 -19.98
N ILE A 268 -21.81 16.75 -18.71
CA ILE A 268 -22.63 16.27 -17.59
C ILE A 268 -23.91 17.07 -17.43
N LYS A 269 -23.84 18.41 -17.58
CA LYS A 269 -25.04 19.26 -17.61
C LYS A 269 -26.02 18.83 -18.68
N ASN A 270 -25.54 18.57 -19.89
CA ASN A 270 -26.40 18.14 -20.99
C ASN A 270 -27.06 16.79 -20.71
N VAL A 271 -26.32 15.81 -20.17
CA VAL A 271 -26.89 14.52 -19.71
C VAL A 271 -27.95 14.72 -18.63
N PHE A 272 -27.67 15.58 -17.65
CA PHE A 272 -28.59 15.85 -16.55
C PHE A 272 -29.89 16.51 -17.04
N ILE A 273 -29.80 17.48 -17.96
CA ILE A 273 -30.96 18.16 -18.56
C ILE A 273 -31.78 17.22 -19.43
N GLU A 274 -31.12 16.39 -20.24
CA GLU A 274 -31.78 15.39 -21.09
C GLU A 274 -32.60 14.40 -20.26
N LEU A 275 -31.99 13.84 -19.20
CA LEU A 275 -32.65 12.90 -18.31
C LEU A 275 -33.76 13.59 -17.50
N TRP A 276 -33.57 14.84 -17.08
CA TRP A 276 -34.59 15.60 -16.37
C TRP A 276 -35.86 15.71 -17.22
N ASN A 277 -35.71 16.14 -18.48
CA ASN A 277 -36.83 16.30 -19.41
C ASN A 277 -37.52 14.98 -19.76
N TYR A 278 -36.82 13.86 -19.64
CA TYR A 278 -37.37 12.53 -19.87
C TYR A 278 -38.25 12.06 -18.71
N TYR A 279 -37.84 12.33 -17.47
CA TYR A 279 -38.52 11.87 -16.26
C TYR A 279 -39.58 12.85 -15.73
N ASP A 280 -39.50 14.14 -16.04
CA ASP A 280 -40.55 15.14 -15.80
C ASP A 280 -41.66 15.00 -16.87
N VAL A 281 -42.34 13.84 -16.88
CA VAL A 281 -43.28 13.43 -17.95
C VAL A 281 -44.47 14.39 -18.07
N ASN A 282 -44.95 14.87 -16.92
CA ASN A 282 -46.10 15.79 -16.85
C ASN A 282 -45.68 17.28 -16.99
N LYS A 283 -44.37 17.56 -17.14
CA LYS A 283 -43.78 18.90 -17.28
C LYS A 283 -44.20 19.86 -16.19
N ASN A 284 -44.39 19.34 -14.97
CA ASN A 284 -44.76 20.17 -13.84
C ASN A 284 -43.54 20.82 -13.19
N GLY A 285 -42.32 20.40 -13.56
CA GLY A 285 -41.06 20.92 -13.01
C GLY A 285 -40.62 20.22 -11.72
N TYR A 286 -41.23 19.08 -11.39
CA TYR A 286 -40.96 18.29 -10.19
C TYR A 286 -40.78 16.82 -10.56
N LEU A 287 -39.93 16.11 -9.82
CA LEU A 287 -39.85 14.65 -9.86
C LEU A 287 -40.40 14.09 -8.56
N ASP A 288 -41.32 13.14 -8.64
CA ASP A 288 -41.70 12.34 -7.48
C ASP A 288 -40.60 11.34 -7.09
N LYS A 289 -40.77 10.67 -5.95
CA LYS A 289 -39.79 9.72 -5.41
C LYS A 289 -39.42 8.58 -6.38
N GLN A 290 -40.36 8.08 -7.18
CA GLN A 290 -40.09 7.00 -8.13
C GLN A 290 -39.43 7.52 -9.41
N GLU A 291 -39.87 8.67 -9.90
CA GLU A 291 -39.26 9.38 -11.03
C GLU A 291 -37.82 9.76 -10.71
N PHE A 292 -37.57 10.31 -9.52
CA PHE A 292 -36.23 10.64 -9.04
C PHE A 292 -35.33 9.39 -8.96
N LYS A 293 -35.82 8.28 -8.40
CA LYS A 293 -35.03 7.05 -8.31
C LYS A 293 -34.55 6.58 -9.69
N ASN A 294 -35.44 6.60 -10.68
CA ASN A 294 -35.10 6.18 -12.04
C ASN A 294 -34.20 7.19 -12.75
N PHE A 295 -34.45 8.49 -12.54
CA PHE A 295 -33.58 9.57 -12.99
C PHE A 295 -32.15 9.38 -12.47
N MET A 296 -31.97 9.17 -11.17
CA MET A 296 -30.64 9.01 -10.56
C MET A 296 -29.93 7.75 -11.02
N ARG A 297 -30.63 6.61 -11.15
CA ARG A 297 -30.03 5.39 -11.72
C ARG A 297 -29.45 5.66 -13.10
N ASN A 298 -30.18 6.38 -13.96
CA ASN A 298 -29.72 6.68 -15.30
C ASN A 298 -28.58 7.71 -15.32
N VAL A 299 -28.59 8.72 -14.45
CA VAL A 299 -27.48 9.68 -14.32
C VAL A 299 -26.20 8.94 -13.93
N PHE A 300 -26.25 8.13 -12.87
CA PHE A 300 -25.10 7.36 -12.39
C PHE A 300 -24.64 6.28 -13.37
N GLN A 301 -25.56 5.66 -14.11
CA GLN A 301 -25.23 4.74 -15.19
C GLN A 301 -24.50 5.43 -16.34
N LYS A 302 -24.91 6.66 -16.72
CA LYS A 302 -24.28 7.42 -17.82
C LYS A 302 -22.85 7.85 -17.49
N ILE A 303 -22.57 8.15 -16.22
CA ILE A 303 -21.22 8.46 -15.73
C ILE A 303 -20.42 7.20 -15.33
N GLN A 304 -21.01 6.01 -15.47
CA GLN A 304 -20.41 4.72 -15.12
C GLN A 304 -19.97 4.60 -13.65
N TYR A 305 -20.69 5.24 -12.75
CA TYR A 305 -20.41 5.18 -11.31
C TYR A 305 -21.45 4.31 -10.60
N PRO A 306 -21.02 3.32 -9.79
CA PRO A 306 -21.95 2.45 -9.05
C PRO A 306 -22.67 3.26 -7.97
N VAL A 307 -24.00 3.14 -7.93
CA VAL A 307 -24.84 3.74 -6.90
C VAL A 307 -25.83 2.68 -6.42
N ASP A 308 -26.07 2.61 -5.11
CA ASP A 308 -27.05 1.68 -4.54
C ASP A 308 -28.38 2.37 -4.20
N GLU A 309 -29.37 1.57 -3.82
CA GLU A 309 -30.71 2.09 -3.53
C GLU A 309 -30.78 2.94 -2.25
N ILE A 310 -29.88 2.71 -1.29
CA ILE A 310 -29.83 3.45 -0.03
C ILE A 310 -29.26 4.85 -0.29
N GLN A 311 -28.19 4.93 -1.10
CA GLN A 311 -27.61 6.20 -1.53
C GLN A 311 -28.60 7.05 -2.32
N ILE A 312 -29.36 6.45 -3.25
CA ILE A 312 -30.40 7.17 -3.99
C ILE A 312 -31.51 7.67 -3.05
N GLU A 313 -31.91 6.86 -2.06
CA GLU A 313 -32.89 7.27 -1.05
C GLU A 313 -32.39 8.47 -0.23
N ASN A 314 -31.15 8.42 0.24
CA ASN A 314 -30.52 9.52 0.97
C ASN A 314 -30.41 10.80 0.12
N TYR A 315 -30.14 10.68 -1.18
CA TYR A 315 -30.13 11.82 -2.10
C TYR A 315 -31.52 12.44 -2.24
N PHE A 316 -32.57 11.61 -2.27
CA PHE A 316 -33.94 12.11 -2.32
C PHE A 316 -34.30 12.85 -1.04
N GLU A 317 -34.06 12.25 0.12
CA GLU A 317 -34.35 12.84 1.43
C GLU A 317 -33.61 14.17 1.64
N ARG A 318 -32.35 14.26 1.19
CA ARG A 318 -31.56 15.49 1.27
C ARG A 318 -32.04 16.57 0.28
N SER A 319 -32.60 16.18 -0.86
CA SER A 319 -33.10 17.10 -1.88
C SER A 319 -34.54 17.57 -1.64
N ASP A 320 -35.39 16.78 -0.98
CA ASP A 320 -36.75 17.17 -0.61
C ASP A 320 -36.76 18.03 0.68
N THR A 321 -36.11 19.20 0.60
CA THR A 321 -35.94 20.12 1.75
C THR A 321 -37.26 20.55 2.38
N ASP A 322 -38.33 20.54 1.59
CA ASP A 322 -39.66 21.01 1.97
C ASP A 322 -40.58 19.85 2.39
N SER A 323 -40.07 18.60 2.39
CA SER A 323 -40.79 17.37 2.75
C SER A 323 -42.10 17.19 1.98
N THR A 324 -42.09 17.58 0.70
CA THR A 324 -43.26 17.57 -0.18
C THR A 324 -43.49 16.21 -0.84
N GLY A 325 -42.50 15.31 -0.77
CA GLY A 325 -42.46 14.07 -1.54
C GLY A 325 -42.10 14.29 -3.01
N GLN A 326 -41.63 15.50 -3.37
CA GLN A 326 -41.26 15.91 -4.72
C GLN A 326 -40.00 16.77 -4.69
N VAL A 327 -39.18 16.70 -5.75
CA VAL A 327 -37.94 17.48 -5.86
C VAL A 327 -37.92 18.32 -7.12
N THR A 328 -37.46 19.56 -6.98
CA THR A 328 -37.26 20.50 -8.10
C THR A 328 -35.84 20.44 -8.64
N LYS A 329 -35.65 20.96 -9.85
CA LYS A 329 -34.33 21.02 -10.48
C LYS A 329 -33.31 21.83 -9.67
N PHE A 330 -33.78 22.88 -9.01
CA PHE A 330 -32.98 23.73 -8.11
C PHE A 330 -32.49 22.96 -6.88
N GLN A 331 -33.38 22.16 -6.27
CA GLN A 331 -33.03 21.27 -5.15
C GLN A 331 -32.03 20.16 -5.51
N LEU A 332 -31.76 19.93 -6.80
CA LEU A 332 -30.74 18.98 -7.26
C LEU A 332 -29.43 19.64 -7.70
N GLU A 333 -29.28 20.97 -7.60
CA GLU A 333 -28.06 21.65 -8.03
C GLU A 333 -26.80 21.16 -7.29
N TRP A 334 -26.93 20.91 -5.98
CA TRP A 334 -25.84 20.35 -5.18
C TRP A 334 -25.43 18.97 -5.71
N LEU A 335 -26.39 18.14 -6.10
CA LEU A 335 -26.16 16.78 -6.60
C LEU A 335 -25.50 16.80 -7.97
N LEU A 336 -25.89 17.75 -8.84
CA LEU A 336 -25.21 17.98 -10.12
C LEU A 336 -23.73 18.36 -9.91
N LYS A 337 -23.42 19.22 -8.93
CA LYS A 337 -22.02 19.53 -8.57
C LYS A 337 -21.27 18.28 -8.10
N GLN A 338 -21.89 17.43 -7.28
CA GLN A 338 -21.29 16.18 -6.82
C GLN A 338 -21.01 15.21 -7.98
N VAL A 339 -21.96 15.05 -8.90
CA VAL A 339 -21.78 14.19 -10.08
C VAL A 339 -20.63 14.68 -10.97
N ILE A 340 -20.47 16.00 -11.15
CA ILE A 340 -19.34 16.58 -11.88
C ILE A 340 -18.01 16.28 -11.18
N ARG A 341 -17.94 16.45 -9.84
CA ARG A 341 -16.74 16.11 -9.05
C ARG A 341 -16.33 14.65 -9.24
N ILE A 342 -17.27 13.73 -9.12
CA ILE A 342 -17.05 12.29 -9.31
C ILE A 342 -16.51 12.01 -10.73
N GLN A 343 -17.08 12.63 -11.77
CA GLN A 343 -16.65 12.39 -13.15
C GLN A 343 -15.21 12.83 -13.41
N VAL A 344 -14.80 13.98 -12.85
CA VAL A 344 -13.42 14.48 -12.97
C VAL A 344 -12.45 13.51 -12.28
N GLN A 345 -12.76 13.09 -11.06
CA GLN A 345 -11.94 12.12 -10.32
C GLN A 345 -11.77 10.79 -11.08
N LEU A 346 -12.82 10.29 -11.72
CA LEU A 346 -12.75 9.07 -12.52
C LEU A 346 -11.82 9.22 -13.75
N GLN A 347 -11.79 10.39 -14.39
CA GLN A 347 -10.89 10.64 -15.53
C GLN A 347 -9.43 10.69 -15.09
N ASP A 348 -9.13 11.42 -14.01
CA ASP A 348 -7.77 11.53 -13.45
C ASP A 348 -7.25 10.14 -13.04
N GLN A 349 -8.10 9.33 -12.41
CA GLN A 349 -7.75 7.96 -12.02
C GLN A 349 -7.43 7.08 -13.24
N GLN A 350 -8.18 7.23 -14.33
CA GLN A 350 -7.99 6.45 -15.55
C GLN A 350 -6.68 6.84 -16.26
N GLU A 351 -6.32 8.12 -16.28
CA GLU A 351 -5.05 8.61 -16.83
C GLU A 351 -3.86 8.09 -16.02
N ALA A 352 -3.92 8.19 -14.69
CA ALA A 352 -2.88 7.66 -13.81
C ALA A 352 -2.68 6.14 -14.00
N GLN A 353 -3.76 5.37 -14.15
CA GLN A 353 -3.69 3.93 -14.44
C GLN A 353 -3.02 3.61 -15.78
N ASN A 354 -3.23 4.44 -16.80
CA ASN A 354 -2.62 4.25 -18.11
C ASN A 354 -1.11 4.48 -18.08
N GLU A 355 -0.64 5.49 -17.34
CA GLU A 355 0.79 5.75 -17.16
C GLU A 355 1.47 4.61 -16.38
N ILE A 356 0.84 4.12 -15.30
CA ILE A 356 1.34 2.94 -14.56
C ILE A 356 1.51 1.75 -15.49
N ARG A 357 0.51 1.45 -16.32
CA ARG A 357 0.54 0.33 -17.26
C ARG A 357 1.67 0.45 -18.30
N LYS A 358 1.98 1.67 -18.74
CA LYS A 358 3.09 1.93 -19.67
C LYS A 358 4.43 1.61 -19.00
N LEU A 359 4.64 2.09 -17.77
CA LEU A 359 5.85 1.81 -16.99
C LEU A 359 6.02 0.31 -16.71
N GLU A 360 4.94 -0.42 -16.39
CA GLU A 360 4.98 -1.88 -16.19
C GLU A 360 5.45 -2.65 -17.44
N LEU A 361 5.06 -2.20 -18.64
CA LEU A 361 5.46 -2.83 -19.89
C LEU A 361 6.96 -2.60 -20.18
N GLU A 362 7.44 -1.38 -19.95
CA GLU A 362 8.86 -1.03 -20.10
C GLU A 362 9.73 -1.85 -19.12
N LEU A 363 9.29 -1.94 -17.88
CA LEU A 363 9.93 -2.73 -16.83
C LEU A 363 10.02 -4.22 -17.19
N LYS A 364 8.92 -4.79 -17.69
CA LYS A 364 8.89 -6.20 -18.12
C LYS A 364 9.87 -6.47 -19.25
N ALA A 365 10.01 -5.53 -20.20
CA ALA A 365 10.97 -5.66 -21.30
C ALA A 365 12.42 -5.60 -20.79
N GLN A 366 12.73 -4.69 -19.85
CA GLN A 366 14.05 -4.61 -19.20
C GLN A 366 14.37 -5.90 -18.43
N ASN A 367 13.41 -6.41 -17.67
CA ASN A 367 13.55 -7.65 -16.90
C ASN A 367 13.84 -8.86 -17.79
N GLN A 368 13.18 -8.98 -18.94
CA GLN A 368 13.42 -10.08 -19.87
C GLN A 368 14.83 -10.02 -20.47
N SER A 369 15.27 -8.84 -20.92
CA SER A 369 16.61 -8.64 -21.46
C SER A 369 17.70 -8.98 -20.44
N ALA A 370 17.52 -8.56 -19.19
CA ALA A 370 18.44 -8.87 -18.11
C ALA A 370 18.54 -10.38 -17.83
N LYS A 371 17.40 -11.10 -17.81
CA LYS A 371 17.35 -12.55 -17.58
C LYS A 371 18.07 -13.35 -18.68
N ASP A 372 17.91 -12.94 -19.94
CA ASP A 372 18.56 -13.61 -21.07
C ASP A 372 20.10 -13.48 -21.01
N LEU A 373 20.59 -12.34 -20.55
CA LEU A 373 22.02 -12.08 -20.38
C LEU A 373 22.59 -12.71 -19.09
N GLU A 374 21.81 -12.77 -18.01
CA GLU A 374 22.20 -13.46 -16.77
C GLU A 374 22.40 -14.96 -16.99
N LYS A 375 21.52 -15.59 -17.77
CA LYS A 375 21.66 -17.00 -18.14
C LYS A 375 23.00 -17.29 -18.83
N LYS A 376 23.42 -16.43 -19.76
CA LYS A 376 24.72 -16.58 -20.46
C LYS A 376 25.92 -16.44 -19.50
N TYR A 377 25.79 -15.64 -18.45
CA TYR A 377 26.80 -15.54 -17.41
C TYR A 377 26.86 -16.81 -16.54
N GLU A 378 25.70 -17.30 -16.08
CA GLU A 378 25.62 -18.52 -15.27
C GLU A 378 26.13 -19.77 -16.01
N ASP A 379 25.90 -19.84 -17.32
CA ASP A 379 26.39 -20.91 -18.19
C ASP A 379 27.92 -20.86 -18.40
N GLY A 380 28.61 -19.83 -17.87
CA GLY A 380 30.07 -19.71 -17.90
C GLY A 380 30.63 -19.18 -19.23
N ASP A 381 29.78 -18.71 -20.13
CA ASP A 381 30.18 -18.17 -21.44
C ASP A 381 30.91 -16.82 -21.33
N ILE A 382 31.02 -16.25 -20.11
CA ILE A 382 31.46 -14.87 -19.87
C ILE A 382 32.20 -14.73 -18.51
N ASN A 383 33.41 -14.13 -18.48
CA ASN A 383 34.20 -13.88 -17.25
C ASN A 383 35.10 -12.61 -17.37
N ILE A 384 35.34 -11.81 -16.29
CA ILE A 384 36.16 -10.56 -16.31
C ILE A 384 36.93 -10.24 -14.98
N GLU A 385 38.07 -9.54 -15.08
CA GLU A 385 38.99 -9.03 -14.03
C GLU A 385 39.31 -7.50 -14.18
N GLY A 386 39.78 -6.78 -13.14
CA GLY A 386 39.97 -5.28 -13.11
C GLY A 386 40.39 -4.63 -11.76
N THR A 387 40.12 -3.33 -11.51
CA THR A 387 40.25 -2.63 -10.19
C THR A 387 39.17 -1.54 -10.03
N ILE A 388 38.63 -1.27 -8.84
CA ILE A 388 37.56 -0.26 -8.63
C ILE A 388 37.99 0.90 -7.72
N SER A 389 37.68 2.13 -8.11
CA SER A 389 37.81 3.35 -7.31
C SER A 389 36.49 4.14 -7.30
N ILE A 390 36.10 4.70 -6.15
CA ILE A 390 34.83 5.45 -5.98
C ILE A 390 35.12 6.94 -5.72
N LEU A 391 34.45 7.82 -6.46
CA LEU A 391 34.47 9.27 -6.31
C LEU A 391 33.11 9.77 -5.81
N ILE A 392 33.12 10.55 -4.74
CA ILE A 392 31.94 11.26 -4.20
C ILE A 392 32.25 12.75 -4.17
N GLU A 393 31.42 13.57 -4.82
CA GLU A 393 31.57 15.04 -4.85
C GLU A 393 32.97 15.54 -5.28
N GLY A 394 33.71 14.72 -6.05
CA GLY A 394 35.07 15.03 -6.50
C GLY A 394 36.18 14.58 -5.56
N GLU A 395 35.87 14.02 -4.40
CA GLU A 395 36.83 13.40 -3.49
C GLU A 395 36.89 11.87 -3.70
N ILE A 396 38.11 11.33 -3.74
CA ILE A 396 38.34 9.88 -3.81
C ILE A 396 38.10 9.29 -2.42
N LEU A 397 37.12 8.40 -2.31
CA LEU A 397 36.99 7.54 -1.13
C LEU A 397 38.19 6.58 -1.13
N GLN A 398 39.09 6.73 -0.14
CA GLN A 398 40.19 5.78 0.07
C GLN A 398 39.65 4.46 0.63
N ILE A 399 39.07 3.65 -0.27
CA ILE A 399 38.82 2.24 -0.05
C ILE A 399 40.05 1.57 -0.65
N GLU A 400 40.87 0.91 0.19
CA GLU A 400 42.14 0.27 -0.20
C GLU A 400 42.05 -0.43 -1.57
N ASP A 401 43.09 -0.30 -2.41
CA ASP A 401 43.15 -0.84 -3.78
C ASP A 401 42.80 -2.35 -3.80
N PHE A 402 41.54 -2.70 -4.09
CA PHE A 402 41.10 -4.09 -4.23
C PHE A 402 41.39 -4.57 -5.65
N PRO A 403 42.34 -5.50 -5.89
CA PRO A 403 42.46 -6.17 -7.17
C PRO A 403 41.17 -6.94 -7.48
N VAL A 404 40.53 -6.67 -8.62
CA VAL A 404 39.34 -7.40 -9.08
C VAL A 404 39.81 -8.70 -9.74
N GLN A 405 39.99 -9.72 -8.93
CA GLN A 405 39.57 -11.06 -9.31
C GLN A 405 38.32 -11.37 -8.50
N ASN A 406 37.16 -11.46 -9.16
CA ASN A 406 35.85 -11.68 -8.52
C ASN A 406 35.51 -10.66 -7.40
N LEU A 407 35.24 -9.39 -7.74
CA LEU A 407 34.69 -8.42 -6.78
C LEU A 407 33.19 -8.65 -6.51
N ILE A 408 32.89 -9.86 -6.01
CA ILE A 408 31.61 -10.33 -5.52
C ILE A 408 31.92 -11.34 -4.41
N GLN A 409 31.83 -10.93 -3.15
CA GLN A 409 31.33 -11.90 -2.17
C GLN A 409 29.87 -12.12 -2.51
N LYS A 410 29.40 -13.38 -2.46
CA LYS A 410 28.04 -13.78 -2.85
C LYS A 410 26.92 -12.93 -2.21
N GLU A 411 27.25 -12.17 -1.15
CA GLU A 411 26.33 -11.39 -0.31
C GLU A 411 26.87 -9.98 0.08
N GLY A 412 27.74 -9.37 -0.73
CA GLY A 412 28.24 -8.01 -0.47
C GLY A 412 27.27 -6.90 -0.91
N LYS A 413 27.12 -5.85 -0.08
CA LYS A 413 26.36 -4.63 -0.38
C LYS A 413 27.24 -3.39 -0.22
N TRP A 414 27.20 -2.50 -1.19
CA TRP A 414 27.69 -1.14 -1.10
C TRP A 414 26.56 -0.21 -0.74
N ARG A 415 26.78 0.62 0.28
CA ARG A 415 25.84 1.66 0.70
C ARG A 415 26.64 2.94 0.90
N ILE A 416 26.22 3.98 0.21
CA ILE A 416 26.75 5.34 0.33
C ILE A 416 25.68 6.16 1.04
N GLU A 417 25.99 6.62 2.24
CA GLU A 417 25.14 7.51 3.03
C GLU A 417 25.63 8.94 2.86
N GLY A 418 24.71 9.90 2.71
CA GLY A 418 25.03 11.32 2.59
C GLY A 418 25.31 11.84 1.17
N SER A 419 25.30 10.97 0.14
CA SER A 419 25.32 11.38 -1.26
C SER A 419 24.49 10.43 -2.12
N ASN A 420 23.61 10.99 -2.96
CA ASN A 420 22.77 10.25 -3.90
C ASN A 420 23.39 10.07 -5.29
N GLU A 421 24.60 10.57 -5.46
CA GLU A 421 25.37 10.47 -6.70
C GLU A 421 26.72 9.79 -6.40
N ALA A 422 27.13 8.88 -7.26
CA ALA A 422 28.45 8.27 -7.16
C ALA A 422 29.04 8.05 -8.54
N THR A 423 30.35 8.25 -8.65
CA THR A 423 31.11 7.90 -9.83
C THR A 423 32.04 6.75 -9.51
N ILE A 424 31.98 5.71 -10.32
CA ILE A 424 32.78 4.50 -10.15
C ILE A 424 33.74 4.42 -11.33
N ILE A 425 35.03 4.42 -11.03
CA ILE A 425 36.09 4.30 -12.03
C ILE A 425 36.66 2.90 -11.91
N ILE A 426 36.68 2.18 -13.03
CA ILE A 426 37.29 0.86 -13.11
C ILE A 426 38.50 0.95 -14.03
N ASN A 427 39.69 0.69 -13.50
CA ASN A 427 40.92 0.64 -14.30
C ASN A 427 41.30 -0.81 -14.56
N PHE A 428 41.60 -1.14 -15.81
CA PHE A 428 42.09 -2.47 -16.19
C PHE A 428 43.61 -2.40 -16.39
N GLU A 429 44.34 -3.40 -15.90
CA GLU A 429 45.79 -3.48 -16.08
C GLU A 429 46.18 -3.62 -17.55
N GLU A 430 45.33 -4.30 -18.33
CA GLU A 430 45.45 -4.46 -19.78
C GLU A 430 44.15 -4.03 -20.47
N GLU A 431 44.21 -3.77 -21.78
CA GLU A 431 43.01 -3.47 -22.54
C GLU A 431 42.13 -4.73 -22.63
N ILE A 432 40.94 -4.67 -22.05
CA ILE A 432 39.98 -5.78 -22.09
C ILE A 432 38.91 -5.54 -23.15
N GLU A 433 38.42 -6.64 -23.72
CA GLU A 433 37.33 -6.63 -24.70
C GLU A 433 36.04 -7.11 -24.03
N PHE A 434 34.96 -6.35 -24.13
CA PHE A 434 33.65 -6.69 -23.57
C PHE A 434 32.53 -6.06 -24.41
N ASN A 435 31.30 -6.55 -24.29
CA ASN A 435 30.14 -5.97 -24.98
C ASN A 435 28.98 -5.63 -24.07
N VAL A 436 29.02 -6.05 -22.80
CA VAL A 436 27.95 -5.78 -21.84
C VAL A 436 28.57 -5.25 -20.55
N VAL A 437 27.92 -4.24 -19.98
CA VAL A 437 28.20 -3.73 -18.64
C VAL A 437 26.89 -3.77 -17.87
N GLY A 438 26.92 -4.00 -16.58
CA GLY A 438 25.72 -4.03 -15.79
C GLY A 438 25.96 -3.76 -14.33
N ILE A 439 24.86 -3.58 -13.64
CA ILE A 439 24.84 -3.37 -12.20
C ILE A 439 23.85 -4.35 -11.58
N LYS A 440 24.11 -4.74 -10.35
CA LYS A 440 23.21 -5.55 -9.55
C LYS A 440 22.76 -4.70 -8.40
N SER A 441 21.46 -4.41 -8.34
CA SER A 441 20.93 -3.68 -7.20
C SER A 441 21.02 -4.54 -5.93
N ALA A 442 21.24 -3.90 -4.80
CA ALA A 442 20.97 -4.55 -3.53
C ALA A 442 19.45 -4.64 -3.28
N ASP A 443 18.67 -3.65 -3.74
CA ASP A 443 17.21 -3.49 -3.61
C ASP A 443 16.68 -3.86 -2.20
N ASP A 444 17.48 -3.53 -1.20
CA ASP A 444 17.04 -3.52 0.20
C ASP A 444 16.20 -2.27 0.46
N CYS A 445 16.54 -1.18 -0.23
CA CYS A 445 15.94 0.16 -0.11
C CYS A 445 15.76 0.72 -1.53
N PRO A 446 14.62 0.47 -2.20
CA PRO A 446 14.43 0.82 -3.61
C PRO A 446 14.69 2.30 -3.93
N GLU A 447 14.40 3.19 -2.97
CA GLU A 447 14.64 4.63 -3.09
C GLU A 447 16.12 5.03 -3.17
N MET A 448 17.03 4.17 -2.68
CA MET A 448 18.48 4.35 -2.78
C MET A 448 19.08 3.65 -4.00
N ASP A 449 18.28 2.92 -4.78
CA ASP A 449 18.78 2.27 -5.98
C ASP A 449 19.08 3.29 -7.08
N PRO A 450 20.06 3.00 -7.96
CA PRO A 450 20.34 3.87 -9.08
C PRO A 450 19.12 3.93 -10.00
N VAL A 451 18.55 5.13 -10.17
CA VAL A 451 17.51 5.42 -11.15
C VAL A 451 18.13 5.90 -12.46
N ILE A 452 19.34 6.47 -12.40
CA ILE A 452 20.11 6.89 -13.55
C ILE A 452 21.46 6.17 -13.53
N ILE A 453 21.88 5.70 -14.72
CA ILE A 453 23.22 5.20 -14.99
C ILE A 453 23.77 5.82 -16.27
N GLU A 454 25.03 6.23 -16.21
CA GLU A 454 25.80 6.64 -17.39
C GLU A 454 27.13 5.88 -17.39
N ILE A 455 27.49 5.28 -18.52
CA ILE A 455 28.72 4.50 -18.68
C ILE A 455 29.52 5.11 -19.80
N GLN A 456 30.78 5.43 -19.50
CA GLN A 456 31.76 5.93 -20.45
C GLN A 456 32.97 5.00 -20.50
N LEU A 457 33.52 4.79 -21.69
CA LEU A 457 34.74 4.03 -21.93
C LEU A 457 35.95 4.94 -21.84
N MET A 458 36.99 4.52 -21.11
CA MET A 458 38.30 5.16 -21.18
C MET A 458 39.10 4.59 -22.37
N LYS A 459 39.34 5.45 -23.36
CA LYS A 459 40.26 5.20 -24.48
C LYS A 459 41.39 6.23 -24.43
N ASP A 460 42.58 5.78 -24.05
CA ASP A 460 43.77 6.60 -23.83
C ASP A 460 43.56 7.74 -22.81
N LEU A 461 43.23 8.95 -23.28
CA LEU A 461 42.99 10.16 -22.47
C LEU A 461 41.55 10.71 -22.63
N ASN A 462 40.70 10.05 -23.41
CA ASN A 462 39.34 10.49 -23.71
C ASN A 462 38.31 9.51 -23.15
N TYR A 463 37.15 10.06 -22.79
CA TYR A 463 35.97 9.31 -22.36
C TYR A 463 34.92 9.32 -23.48
N GLU A 464 34.39 8.15 -23.81
CA GLU A 464 33.31 7.99 -24.80
C GLU A 464 32.07 7.44 -24.10
N GLU A 465 30.98 8.21 -24.06
CA GLU A 465 29.70 7.73 -23.53
C GLU A 465 29.13 6.62 -24.42
N VAL A 466 28.77 5.50 -23.79
CA VAL A 466 28.25 4.32 -24.50
C VAL A 466 26.91 3.83 -23.98
N VAL A 467 26.58 4.13 -22.73
CA VAL A 467 25.27 3.84 -22.16
C VAL A 467 24.81 5.04 -21.37
N LYS A 468 23.58 5.47 -21.63
CA LYS A 468 22.85 6.40 -20.78
C LYS A 468 21.44 5.88 -20.61
N LYS A 469 21.07 5.58 -19.37
CA LYS A 469 19.73 5.11 -19.02
C LYS A 469 19.22 5.88 -17.82
N ASP A 470 18.02 6.38 -17.98
CA ASP A 470 17.19 6.94 -16.92
C ASP A 470 16.07 5.95 -16.57
N ASN A 471 15.40 6.21 -15.45
CA ASN A 471 14.27 5.43 -14.96
C ASN A 471 14.58 3.94 -14.82
N LEU A 472 15.79 3.62 -14.36
CA LEU A 472 16.10 2.28 -13.89
C LEU A 472 15.21 1.95 -12.69
N MET A 473 14.62 0.78 -12.75
CA MET A 473 13.76 0.23 -11.71
C MET A 473 14.32 -1.12 -11.32
N PHE A 474 14.22 -1.47 -10.05
CA PHE A 474 14.53 -2.81 -9.55
C PHE A 474 13.32 -3.32 -8.79
N ASP A 475 12.89 -4.53 -9.13
CA ASP A 475 11.67 -5.15 -8.55
C ASP A 475 12.01 -6.36 -7.67
N GLU A 476 13.28 -6.75 -7.71
CA GLU A 476 13.80 -7.91 -7.00
C GLU A 476 15.17 -7.55 -6.40
N ARG A 477 15.37 -7.95 -5.14
CA ARG A 477 16.65 -7.98 -4.45
C ARG A 477 17.66 -8.66 -5.32
N PHE A 478 18.85 -8.09 -5.40
CA PHE A 478 19.93 -8.72 -6.16
C PHE A 478 19.59 -8.86 -7.66
N GLN A 479 18.68 -8.03 -8.18
CA GLN A 479 18.36 -8.01 -9.60
C GLN A 479 19.46 -7.35 -10.42
N ASN A 480 19.82 -7.99 -11.52
CA ASN A 480 20.74 -7.43 -12.49
C ASN A 480 20.03 -6.49 -13.46
N ARG A 481 20.72 -5.40 -13.81
CA ARG A 481 20.44 -4.57 -14.98
C ARG A 481 21.69 -4.60 -15.84
N LEU A 482 21.56 -5.19 -17.01
CA LEU A 482 22.64 -5.38 -17.96
C LEU A 482 22.38 -4.50 -19.19
N PHE A 483 23.43 -3.86 -19.68
CA PHE A 483 23.43 -2.89 -20.75
C PHE A 483 24.41 -3.32 -21.83
N GLU A 484 23.90 -3.53 -23.02
CA GLU A 484 24.72 -3.79 -24.19
C GLU A 484 25.40 -2.50 -24.64
N VAL A 485 26.72 -2.54 -24.71
CA VAL A 485 27.60 -1.43 -25.11
C VAL A 485 27.81 -1.44 -26.63
N ASN A 486 28.04 -2.63 -27.20
CA ASN A 486 28.22 -2.83 -28.64
C ASN A 486 28.10 -4.31 -28.99
N GLU A 487 27.27 -4.66 -29.99
CA GLU A 487 27.05 -6.04 -30.46
C GLU A 487 28.36 -6.78 -30.81
N PHE A 488 29.37 -6.08 -31.31
CA PHE A 488 30.65 -6.65 -31.77
C PHE A 488 31.76 -6.65 -30.72
N GLY A 489 31.50 -6.11 -29.52
CA GLY A 489 32.52 -5.89 -28.51
C GLY A 489 33.27 -4.57 -28.68
N VAL A 490 33.61 -3.97 -27.55
CA VAL A 490 34.49 -2.81 -27.43
C VAL A 490 35.73 -3.19 -26.66
N LYS A 491 36.84 -2.52 -26.97
CA LYS A 491 38.07 -2.59 -26.21
C LYS A 491 38.26 -1.31 -25.42
N ALA A 492 38.56 -1.43 -24.13
CA ALA A 492 38.83 -0.29 -23.27
C ALA A 492 39.83 -0.64 -22.16
N LYS A 493 40.58 0.37 -21.72
CA LYS A 493 41.49 0.27 -20.56
C LYS A 493 40.83 0.64 -19.24
N GLY A 494 39.60 1.15 -19.29
CA GLY A 494 38.81 1.38 -18.10
C GLY A 494 37.38 1.81 -18.39
N LEU A 495 36.59 1.87 -17.33
CA LEU A 495 35.20 2.31 -17.32
C LEU A 495 35.02 3.47 -16.36
N TRP A 496 34.11 4.35 -16.71
CA TRP A 496 33.62 5.41 -15.86
C TRP A 496 32.11 5.26 -15.78
N ILE A 497 31.59 4.96 -14.60
CA ILE A 497 30.17 4.63 -14.36
C ILE A 497 29.62 5.65 -13.37
N TYR A 498 28.76 6.53 -13.85
CA TYR A 498 27.99 7.43 -12.99
C TYR A 498 26.66 6.79 -12.62
N LEU A 499 26.32 6.90 -11.35
CA LEU A 499 25.08 6.39 -10.77
C LEU A 499 24.40 7.52 -9.98
N LYS A 500 23.09 7.61 -10.09
CA LYS A 500 22.27 8.51 -9.29
C LYS A 500 20.98 7.85 -8.86
N SER A 501 20.65 7.91 -7.57
CA SER A 501 19.39 7.44 -7.04
C SER A 501 18.30 8.52 -7.13
N GLY A 502 17.04 8.09 -7.04
CA GLY A 502 15.88 8.97 -7.08
C GLY A 502 15.60 9.71 -5.77
N SER A 503 16.28 9.34 -4.68
CA SER A 503 16.14 9.98 -3.36
C SER A 503 17.42 10.69 -2.93
N ASP A 504 17.32 11.59 -1.97
CA ASP A 504 18.43 12.26 -1.29
C ASP A 504 19.04 11.42 -0.15
N LYS A 505 18.48 10.23 0.11
CA LYS A 505 18.88 9.34 1.22
C LYS A 505 20.20 8.60 0.97
N GLY A 506 20.66 8.59 -0.27
CA GLY A 506 21.96 8.05 -0.67
C GLY A 506 21.84 7.02 -1.78
N LEU A 507 22.88 6.22 -1.99
CA LEU A 507 22.99 5.27 -3.08
C LEU A 507 23.30 3.86 -2.56
N GLN A 508 22.74 2.82 -3.16
CA GLN A 508 23.13 1.44 -2.89
C GLN A 508 23.37 0.63 -4.17
N LEU A 509 24.29 -0.32 -4.08
CA LEU A 509 24.59 -1.25 -5.15
C LEU A 509 25.09 -2.56 -4.54
N SER A 510 24.77 -3.70 -5.13
CA SER A 510 25.40 -4.95 -4.73
C SER A 510 26.66 -5.23 -5.55
N GLN A 511 26.58 -5.12 -6.88
CA GLN A 511 27.67 -5.55 -7.78
C GLN A 511 27.72 -4.70 -9.05
N ILE A 512 28.91 -4.59 -9.63
CA ILE A 512 29.11 -4.15 -11.02
C ILE A 512 29.58 -5.35 -11.81
N LYS A 513 28.99 -5.55 -12.98
CA LYS A 513 29.29 -6.63 -13.89
C LYS A 513 29.84 -6.04 -15.18
N VAL A 514 30.97 -6.54 -15.64
CA VAL A 514 31.48 -6.28 -16.99
C VAL A 514 31.54 -7.65 -17.65
N VAL A 515 31.11 -7.75 -18.91
CA VAL A 515 30.72 -9.01 -19.54
C VAL A 515 31.22 -9.04 -20.98
N LYS A 516 32.09 -10.01 -21.29
CA LYS A 516 32.59 -10.33 -22.64
C LYS A 516 31.80 -11.48 -23.24
N SER A 517 31.03 -11.25 -24.30
CA SER A 517 30.51 -12.38 -25.08
C SER A 517 31.64 -13.02 -25.87
N VAL A 518 31.84 -14.32 -25.68
CA VAL A 518 32.62 -15.11 -26.64
C VAL A 518 31.78 -15.22 -27.91
N GLY A 519 32.28 -14.67 -29.01
CA GLY A 519 31.56 -14.61 -30.28
C GLY A 519 31.09 -15.99 -30.76
N LEU A 520 29.86 -16.03 -31.27
CA LEU A 520 29.34 -17.13 -32.07
C LEU A 520 30.32 -17.43 -33.22
N ILE A 521 30.99 -18.59 -33.16
CA ILE A 521 31.41 -19.26 -34.39
C ILE A 521 30.09 -19.63 -35.09
N LYS A 522 29.78 -18.92 -36.18
CA LYS A 522 28.70 -19.33 -37.10
C LYS A 522 29.02 -20.67 -37.74
#